data_AF-A0A4Y4B9S1-F1
#
_entry.id   AF-A0A4Y4B9S1-F1
#
_cell.length_a   1.000
_cell.length_b   1.000
_cell.length_c   1.000
_cell.angle_alpha   90.00
_cell.angle_beta   90.00
_cell.angle_gamma   90.00
#
_symmetry.space_group_name_H-M   'P 1'
#
loop_
_entity.id
_entity.type
_entity.pdbx_description
1 polymer ?
#
loop_
_entity_poly.entity_id
_entity_poly.type
_entity_poly.pdbx_seq_one_letter_code
_entity_poly.pdbx_strand_id
1 'polypeptide(L)'
;MGLHPVDIRVLLGVLQRLIDAGATVIVIEHDIDMIVNADHVIDRGPGGGDQGGRIVASMTPDELAHAPGSVTGRYLIEALSRHATN
;
A
#
# COMPACT_ATOMS: atom_id res chain seq x y z
N MET A 1 3.10 8.36 12.99
CA MET A 1 4.19 7.66 13.72
C MET A 1 4.95 6.91 12.66
N GLY A 2 6.20 7.27 12.36
CA GLY A 2 6.93 6.74 11.22
C GLY A 2 8.07 5.84 11.67
N LEU A 3 8.20 4.69 11.02
CA LEU A 3 9.44 3.90 11.04
C LEU A 3 10.48 4.60 10.17
N HIS A 4 11.76 4.45 10.51
CA HIS A 4 12.81 4.91 9.60
C HIS A 4 12.73 4.10 8.29
N PRO A 5 13.06 4.64 7.11
CA PRO A 5 12.99 3.87 5.86
C PRO A 5 13.78 2.56 5.86
N VAL A 6 14.84 2.47 6.66
CA VAL A 6 15.59 1.23 6.90
C VAL A 6 14.76 0.20 7.66
N ASP A 7 14.00 0.64 8.67
CA ASP A 7 13.18 -0.23 9.51
C ASP A 7 11.98 -0.78 8.73
N ILE A 8 11.46 -0.03 7.76
CA ILE A 8 10.42 -0.51 6.82
C ILE A 8 10.93 -1.74 6.06
N ARG A 9 12.18 -1.72 5.57
CA ARG A 9 12.76 -2.89 4.87
C ARG A 9 12.91 -4.10 5.79
N VAL A 10 13.30 -3.88 7.04
CA VAL A 10 13.39 -4.97 8.02
C VAL A 10 11.99 -5.55 8.30
N LEU A 11 10.99 -4.69 8.48
CA LEU A 11 9.60 -5.10 8.68
C LEU A 11 9.09 -5.89 7.48
N LEU A 12 9.27 -5.39 6.25
CA LEU A 12 8.89 -6.11 5.02
C LEU A 12 9.52 -7.49 4.96
N GLY A 13 10.80 -7.64 5.32
CA GLY A 13 11.46 -8.94 5.38
C GLY A 13 10.85 -9.90 6.42
N VAL A 14 10.32 -9.38 7.54
CA VAL A 14 9.59 -10.20 8.52
C VAL A 14 8.21 -10.60 7.96
N LEU A 15 7.48 -9.67 7.34
CA LEU A 15 6.18 -9.95 6.76
C LEU A 15 6.29 -10.98 5.63
N GLN A 16 7.31 -10.87 4.78
CA GLN A 16 7.57 -11.84 3.71
C GLN A 16 7.79 -13.24 4.26
N ARG A 17 8.55 -13.40 5.35
CA ARG A 17 8.75 -14.72 5.98
C ARG A 17 7.45 -15.33 6.52
N LEU A 18 6.52 -14.52 6.98
CA LEU A 18 5.20 -15.00 7.40
C LEU A 18 4.39 -15.49 6.19
N ILE A 19 4.43 -14.73 5.09
CA ILE A 19 3.78 -15.10 3.82
C ILE A 19 4.38 -16.40 3.26
N ASP A 20 5.72 -16.52 3.24
CA ASP A 20 6.43 -17.72 2.79
C ASP A 20 6.10 -18.95 3.64
N ALA A 21 5.72 -18.75 4.91
CA ALA A 21 5.23 -19.79 5.81
C ALA A 21 3.73 -20.12 5.63
N GLY A 22 3.05 -19.49 4.67
CA GLY A 22 1.65 -19.74 4.33
C GLY A 22 0.65 -18.83 5.04
N ALA A 23 1.09 -17.78 5.73
CA ALA A 23 0.19 -16.83 6.38
C ALA A 23 -0.38 -15.80 5.39
N THR A 24 -1.62 -15.37 5.62
CA THR A 24 -2.16 -14.14 5.02
C THR A 24 -1.95 -12.99 5.99
N VAL A 25 -1.29 -11.92 5.53
CA VAL A 25 -1.04 -10.72 6.32
C VAL A 25 -1.96 -9.61 5.85
N ILE A 26 -2.69 -8.98 6.77
CA ILE A 26 -3.54 -7.81 6.50
C ILE A 26 -3.05 -6.67 7.37
N VAL A 27 -2.73 -5.54 6.73
CA VAL A 27 -2.25 -4.32 7.40
C VAL A 27 -3.11 -3.12 7.00
N ILE A 28 -3.23 -2.15 7.90
CA ILE A 28 -3.83 -0.84 7.61
C ILE A 28 -2.67 0.13 7.51
N GLU A 29 -2.47 0.72 6.33
CA GLU A 29 -1.28 1.53 6.07
C GLU A 29 -1.56 2.85 5.40
N HIS A 30 -0.62 3.76 5.63
CA HIS A 30 -0.56 5.08 4.98
C HIS A 30 0.84 5.37 4.42
N ASP A 31 1.84 4.54 4.73
CA ASP A 31 3.17 4.66 4.16
C ASP A 31 3.17 4.10 2.73
N ILE A 32 3.38 4.98 1.76
CA ILE A 32 3.35 4.62 0.34
C ILE A 32 4.45 3.61 -0.01
N ASP A 33 5.64 3.71 0.60
CA ASP A 33 6.72 2.77 0.32
C ASP A 33 6.38 1.36 0.84
N MET A 34 5.56 1.25 1.89
CA MET A 34 5.03 -0.05 2.31
C MET A 34 3.92 -0.55 1.38
N ILE A 35 3.00 0.32 0.95
CA ILE A 35 1.86 -0.05 0.08
C ILE A 35 2.35 -0.55 -1.29
N VAL A 36 3.43 -0.01 -1.85
CA VAL A 36 4.03 -0.48 -3.11
C VAL A 36 4.44 -1.96 -3.05
N ASN A 37 4.80 -2.47 -1.87
CA ASN A 37 5.25 -3.85 -1.70
C ASN A 37 4.10 -4.84 -1.46
N ALA A 38 2.84 -4.39 -1.45
CA ALA A 38 1.69 -5.25 -1.21
C ALA A 38 1.25 -6.00 -2.48
N ASP A 39 0.81 -7.25 -2.34
CA ASP A 39 0.22 -8.00 -3.47
C ASP A 39 -1.17 -7.46 -3.86
N HIS A 40 -1.91 -6.91 -2.90
CA HIS A 40 -3.27 -6.41 -3.10
C HIS A 40 -3.58 -5.24 -2.16
N VAL A 41 -4.28 -4.23 -2.66
CA VAL A 41 -4.66 -3.03 -1.91
C VAL A 41 -6.17 -2.83 -1.96
N ILE A 42 -6.78 -2.58 -0.80
CA ILE A 42 -8.17 -2.12 -0.68
C ILE A 42 -8.15 -0.65 -0.28
N ASP A 43 -8.43 0.23 -1.23
CA ASP A 43 -8.44 1.68 -0.99
C ASP A 43 -9.80 2.14 -0.43
N ARG A 44 -9.74 2.94 0.64
CA ARG A 44 -10.91 3.39 1.40
C ARG A 44 -11.04 4.90 1.30
N GLY A 45 -12.26 5.40 1.09
CA GLY A 45 -12.48 6.83 0.91
C GLY A 45 -13.90 7.17 0.44
N PRO A 46 -14.08 8.24 -0.36
CA PRO A 46 -13.04 9.14 -0.90
C PRO A 46 -12.43 10.12 0.12
N GLY A 47 -13.05 10.29 1.29
CA GLY A 47 -12.52 11.08 2.41
C GLY A 47 -12.60 10.33 3.75
N GLY A 48 -12.38 11.06 4.84
CA GLY A 48 -12.59 10.54 6.20
C GLY A 48 -14.01 10.82 6.73
N GLY A 49 -14.39 10.13 7.81
CA GLY A 49 -15.68 10.34 8.49
C GLY A 49 -16.88 10.09 7.57
N ASP A 50 -17.83 11.02 7.56
CA ASP A 50 -19.08 10.93 6.78
C ASP A 50 -18.86 10.93 5.25
N GLN A 51 -17.70 11.42 4.80
CA GLN A 51 -17.28 11.40 3.39
C GLN A 51 -16.47 10.14 3.03
N GLY A 52 -16.33 9.21 3.97
CA GLY A 52 -15.57 7.97 3.82
C GLY A 52 -16.46 6.73 3.82
N GLY A 53 -15.86 5.60 4.26
CA GLY A 53 -16.59 4.36 4.50
C GLY A 53 -16.85 3.50 3.26
N ARG A 54 -16.45 3.94 2.06
CA ARG A 54 -16.62 3.21 0.80
C ARG A 54 -15.31 2.56 0.35
N ILE A 55 -15.44 1.44 -0.36
CA ILE A 55 -14.32 0.86 -1.12
C ILE A 55 -14.23 1.66 -2.41
N VAL A 56 -13.12 2.36 -2.60
CA VAL A 56 -12.85 3.15 -3.81
C VAL A 56 -12.25 2.26 -4.89
N ALA A 57 -11.32 1.39 -4.50
CA ALA A 57 -10.67 0.43 -5.37
C ALA A 57 -10.23 -0.81 -4.58
N SER A 58 -10.05 -1.93 -5.27
CA SER A 58 -9.57 -3.19 -4.70
C SER A 58 -8.79 -3.94 -5.79
N MET A 59 -7.48 -3.73 -5.85
CA MET A 59 -6.61 -4.14 -6.96
C MET A 59 -5.13 -4.13 -6.53
N THR A 60 -4.22 -4.46 -7.43
CA THR A 60 -2.77 -4.37 -7.18
C THR A 60 -2.29 -2.91 -7.03
N PRO A 61 -1.11 -2.63 -6.43
CA PRO A 61 -0.58 -1.28 -6.34
C PRO A 61 -0.40 -0.58 -7.69
N ASP A 62 0.11 -1.30 -8.70
CA ASP A 62 0.30 -0.78 -10.06
C ASP A 62 -1.02 -0.37 -10.72
N GLU A 63 -2.08 -1.17 -10.57
CA GLU A 63 -3.41 -0.84 -11.06
C GLU A 63 -4.00 0.33 -10.27
N LEU A 64 -3.82 0.34 -8.95
CA LEU A 64 -4.34 1.38 -8.07
C LEU A 64 -3.76 2.75 -8.40
N ALA A 65 -2.50 2.82 -8.84
CA ALA A 65 -1.86 4.05 -9.29
C ALA A 65 -2.61 4.73 -10.46
N HIS A 66 -3.39 3.96 -11.22
CA HIS A 66 -4.18 4.43 -12.35
C HIS A 66 -5.70 4.46 -12.07
N ALA A 67 -6.12 4.12 -10.85
CA ALA A 67 -7.53 4.04 -10.49
C ALA A 67 -8.17 5.44 -10.36
N PRO A 68 -9.20 5.76 -11.16
CA PRO A 68 -9.87 7.04 -11.07
C PRO A 68 -10.57 7.19 -9.71
N GLY A 69 -10.31 8.30 -9.03
CA GLY A 69 -10.93 8.61 -7.73
C GLY A 69 -10.18 8.07 -6.50
N SER A 70 -9.13 7.27 -6.68
CA SER A 70 -8.26 6.89 -5.56
C SER A 70 -7.35 8.06 -5.17
N VAL A 71 -7.45 8.52 -3.93
CA VAL A 71 -6.52 9.51 -3.38
C VAL A 71 -5.14 8.87 -3.22
N THR A 72 -5.10 7.64 -2.70
CA THR A 72 -3.89 6.84 -2.50
C THR A 72 -3.15 6.57 -3.80
N GLY A 73 -3.89 6.19 -4.86
CA GLY A 73 -3.34 5.93 -6.21
C GLY A 73 -2.51 7.09 -6.76
N ARG A 74 -2.94 8.34 -6.54
CA ARG A 74 -2.20 9.52 -6.99
C ARG A 74 -0.79 9.63 -6.39
N TYR A 75 -0.60 9.15 -5.16
CA TYR A 75 0.70 9.15 -4.50
C TYR A 75 1.53 7.91 -4.83
N LEU A 76 0.89 6.80 -5.25
CA LEU A 76 1.59 5.59 -5.64
C LEU A 76 2.43 5.74 -6.91
N ILE A 77 2.01 6.59 -7.86
CA ILE A 77 2.71 6.80 -9.14
C ILE A 77 4.19 7.15 -8.94
N GLU A 78 4.48 8.10 -8.04
CA GLU A 78 5.84 8.53 -7.77
C GLU A 78 6.66 7.42 -7.09
N ALA A 79 6.05 6.73 -6.12
CA ALA A 79 6.73 5.66 -5.39
C ALA A 79 7.06 4.46 -6.28
N LEU A 80 6.12 4.01 -7.12
CA LEU A 80 6.37 2.93 -8.08
C LEU A 80 7.54 3.26 -9.02
N SER A 81 7.65 4.52 -9.44
CA SER A 81 8.77 4.97 -10.28
C SER A 81 10.13 4.84 -9.57
N ARG A 82 10.18 5.13 -8.25
CA ARG A 82 11.41 4.99 -7.43
C ARG A 82 11.78 3.53 -7.18
N HIS A 83 10.80 2.63 -7.07
CA HIS A 83 11.04 1.20 -6.83
C HIS A 83 11.31 0.42 -8.12
N ALA A 84 10.88 0.90 -9.28
CA ALA A 84 11.14 0.26 -10.59
C ALA A 84 12.60 0.40 -11.09
N THR A 85 13.42 1.25 -10.45
CA THR A 85 14.82 1.53 -10.84
C THR A 85 15.87 0.85 -9.94
N ASN A 86 15.44 -0.05 -9.04
CA ASN A 86 16.32 -0.84 -8.17
C ASN A 86 16.39 -2.31 -8.56
#